data_AF-A0A1Y1UW30-F1
#
_entry.id   AF-A0A1Y1UW30-F1
#
_cell.length_a   1.000
_cell.length_b   1.000
_cell.length_c   1.000
_cell.angle_alpha   90.00
_cell.angle_beta   90.00
_cell.angle_gamma   90.00
#
_symmetry.space_group_name_H-M   'P 1'
#
loop_
_entity.id
_entity.type
_entity.pdbx_description
1 polymer ?
#
loop_
_entity_poly.entity_id
_entity_poly.type
_entity_poly.pdbx_seq_one_letter_code
_entity_poly.pdbx_strand_id
1 'polypeptide(L)'
;MIKLIKLLLLSLNLLPLKNLLKLLQKKSSTSTTKLPISTNSSGKCGKGYGRCSSGYCCSKYGYCGKTSEYCGNGCQSEFGKCN
;
A
#
# COMPACT_ATOMS: atom_id res chain seq x y z
N MET A 1 -22.97 44.14 8.32
CA MET A 1 -21.69 44.26 7.57
C MET A 1 -20.82 42.99 7.70
N ILE A 2 -20.70 42.40 8.90
CA ILE A 2 -19.86 41.18 9.14
C ILE A 2 -20.41 39.90 8.46
N LYS A 3 -21.74 39.79 8.29
CA LYS A 3 -22.39 38.65 7.59
C LYS A 3 -21.99 38.55 6.10
N LEU A 4 -21.65 39.68 5.45
CA LEU A 4 -21.30 39.72 4.03
C LEU A 4 -19.84 39.27 3.78
N ILE A 5 -18.94 39.53 4.75
CA ILE A 5 -17.54 39.06 4.73
C ILE A 5 -17.49 37.53 4.87
N LYS A 6 -18.35 36.94 5.69
CA LYS A 6 -18.43 35.49 5.86
C LYS A 6 -19.00 34.77 4.62
N LEU A 7 -19.80 35.46 3.81
CA LEU A 7 -20.34 34.95 2.54
C LEU A 7 -19.28 34.98 1.42
N LEU A 8 -18.46 36.02 1.36
CA LEU A 8 -17.35 36.14 0.39
C LEU A 8 -16.24 35.10 0.61
N LEU A 9 -15.97 34.73 1.86
CA LEU A 9 -14.98 33.70 2.20
C LEU A 9 -15.43 32.27 1.87
N LEU A 10 -16.73 32.02 1.67
CA LEU A 10 -17.24 30.69 1.33
C LEU A 10 -17.02 30.32 -0.14
N SER A 11 -16.87 31.31 -1.03
CA SER A 11 -16.75 31.16 -2.48
C SER A 11 -15.32 30.96 -3.00
N LEU A 12 -14.29 31.10 -2.15
CA LEU A 12 -12.87 30.93 -2.53
C LEU A 12 -12.29 29.53 -2.26
N ASN A 13 -13.11 28.55 -1.84
CA ASN A 13 -12.69 27.15 -1.85
C ASN A 13 -12.78 26.56 -3.26
N LEU A 14 -11.89 27.04 -4.12
CA LEU A 14 -11.44 26.35 -5.32
C LEU A 14 -10.93 24.96 -4.91
N LEU A 15 -11.50 23.94 -5.57
CA LEU A 15 -10.98 22.57 -5.74
C LEU A 15 -10.22 21.98 -4.55
N PRO A 16 -10.84 21.05 -3.78
CA PRO A 16 -10.05 19.92 -3.36
C PRO A 16 -9.75 19.07 -4.61
N LEU A 17 -8.53 19.16 -5.11
CA LEU A 17 -7.87 18.16 -5.98
C LEU A 17 -7.80 16.74 -5.33
N LYS A 18 -8.69 16.44 -4.37
CA LYS A 18 -8.66 15.26 -3.49
C LYS A 18 -8.92 13.94 -4.22
N ASN A 19 -9.27 13.96 -5.50
CA ASN A 19 -9.50 12.74 -6.28
C ASN A 19 -8.47 12.43 -7.37
N LEU A 20 -7.36 13.16 -7.49
CA LEU A 20 -6.23 12.74 -8.34
C LEU A 20 -5.21 11.88 -7.57
N LEU A 21 -5.08 12.10 -6.26
CA LEU A 21 -4.22 11.31 -5.38
C LEU A 21 -4.72 9.86 -5.17
N LYS A 22 -6.00 9.55 -5.44
CA LYS A 22 -6.52 8.19 -5.31
C LYS A 22 -6.27 7.32 -6.56
N LEU A 23 -5.89 7.93 -7.68
CA LEU A 23 -5.52 7.24 -8.92
C LEU A 23 -4.00 7.08 -9.10
N LEU A 24 -3.19 7.86 -8.36
CA LEU A 24 -1.73 7.62 -8.23
C LEU A 24 -1.35 6.83 -6.97
N GLN A 25 -2.32 6.49 -6.11
CA GLN A 25 -2.12 5.55 -5.00
C GLN A 25 -2.25 4.09 -5.40
N LYS A 26 -2.24 3.77 -6.71
CA LYS A 26 -1.68 2.47 -7.10
C LYS A 26 -0.17 2.59 -6.98
N LYS A 27 0.34 2.60 -5.74
CA LYS A 27 1.77 2.53 -5.45
C LYS A 27 2.25 1.12 -5.80
N SER A 28 2.28 0.84 -7.09
CA SER A 28 3.29 -0.01 -7.69
C SER A 28 4.58 0.77 -7.60
N SER A 29 5.32 0.63 -6.50
CA SER A 29 6.70 1.13 -6.48
C SER A 29 7.50 0.43 -5.40
N THR A 30 8.29 -0.54 -5.88
CA THR A 30 9.66 -0.80 -5.44
C THR A 30 10.32 0.49 -4.92
N SER A 31 10.58 0.59 -3.62
CA SER A 31 11.68 1.36 -3.02
C SER A 31 11.69 1.19 -1.48
N THR A 32 12.61 0.36 -1.01
CA THR A 32 13.59 0.68 0.04
C THR A 32 13.10 1.51 1.24
N THR A 33 12.14 0.99 1.99
CA THR A 33 12.13 1.18 3.46
C THR A 33 12.24 -0.20 4.08
N LYS A 34 13.25 -0.41 4.92
CA LYS A 34 13.76 -1.70 5.40
C LYS A 34 12.74 -2.44 6.30
N LEU A 35 11.58 -2.89 5.78
CA LEU A 35 10.77 -3.87 6.53
C LEU A 35 11.67 -5.06 6.86
N PRO A 36 11.60 -5.61 8.08
CA PRO A 36 12.36 -6.80 8.41
C PRO A 36 12.00 -7.90 7.43
N ILE A 37 13.01 -8.58 6.90
CA ILE A 37 12.79 -9.87 6.24
C ILE A 37 12.24 -10.77 7.34
N SER A 38 11.14 -11.45 7.06
CA SER A 38 10.61 -12.47 7.93
C SER A 38 11.66 -13.57 8.05
N THR A 39 12.42 -13.52 9.13
CA THR A 39 13.39 -14.56 9.52
C THR A 39 12.70 -15.71 10.25
N ASN A 40 11.38 -15.64 10.40
CA ASN A 40 10.64 -16.68 11.09
C ASN A 40 10.63 -17.92 10.21
N SER A 41 11.17 -19.03 10.72
CA SER A 41 11.11 -20.37 10.11
C SER A 41 9.69 -20.81 9.74
N SER A 42 8.67 -20.13 10.27
CA SER A 42 7.26 -20.31 9.94
C SER A 42 6.85 -19.81 8.54
N GLY A 43 7.72 -19.07 7.83
CA GLY A 43 7.44 -18.55 6.49
C GLY A 43 6.30 -17.53 6.43
N LYS A 44 5.96 -16.87 7.55
CA LYS A 44 4.89 -15.86 7.59
C LYS A 44 5.33 -14.53 6.99
N CYS A 45 4.40 -13.79 6.43
CA CYS A 45 4.60 -12.43 5.93
C CYS A 45 3.36 -11.57 6.19
N GLY A 46 3.50 -10.27 6.00
CA GLY A 46 2.42 -9.32 6.25
C GLY A 46 2.70 -8.39 7.43
N LYS A 47 1.69 -7.61 7.79
CA LYS A 47 1.76 -6.68 8.91
C LYS A 47 2.16 -7.42 10.19
N GLY A 48 3.24 -6.98 10.84
CA GLY A 48 3.77 -7.59 12.07
C GLY A 48 4.71 -8.78 11.85
N TYR A 49 4.74 -9.39 10.66
CA TYR A 49 5.67 -10.48 10.32
C TYR A 49 6.82 -10.03 9.40
N GLY A 50 6.61 -8.95 8.65
CA GLY A 50 7.59 -8.43 7.71
C GLY A 50 7.40 -9.00 6.30
N ARG A 51 8.44 -8.83 5.48
CA ARG A 51 8.42 -9.23 4.07
C ARG A 51 9.04 -10.60 3.85
N CYS A 52 8.64 -11.26 2.78
CA CYS A 52 9.33 -12.43 2.28
C CYS A 52 10.74 -12.08 1.77
N SER A 53 11.61 -13.08 1.76
CA SER A 53 12.93 -12.98 1.12
C SER A 53 12.81 -12.58 -0.35
N SER A 54 13.87 -11.96 -0.88
CA SER A 54 13.92 -11.53 -2.28
C SER A 54 13.53 -12.67 -3.23
N GLY A 55 12.60 -12.39 -4.14
CA GLY A 55 12.08 -13.37 -5.10
C GLY A 55 10.97 -14.29 -4.58
N TYR A 56 10.52 -14.13 -3.34
CA TYR A 56 9.33 -14.80 -2.80
C TYR A 56 8.13 -13.86 -2.77
N CYS A 57 6.95 -14.46 -2.86
CA CYS A 57 5.66 -13.81 -2.87
C CYS A 57 4.98 -13.96 -1.51
N CYS A 58 4.29 -12.91 -1.06
CA CYS A 58 3.47 -12.97 0.14
C CYS A 58 2.02 -13.24 -0.27
N SER A 59 1.51 -14.44 0.02
CA SER A 59 0.14 -14.80 -0.33
C SER A 59 -0.88 -13.95 0.42
N LYS A 60 -2.14 -13.98 -0.04
CA LYS A 60 -3.27 -13.36 0.67
C LYS A 60 -3.46 -13.89 2.10
N TYR A 61 -2.93 -15.08 2.39
CA TYR A 61 -3.00 -15.71 3.71
C TYR A 61 -1.82 -15.36 4.62
N GLY A 62 -0.88 -14.52 4.15
CA GLY A 62 0.27 -14.09 4.95
C GLY A 62 1.38 -15.13 5.03
N TYR A 63 1.61 -15.88 3.94
CA TYR A 63 2.69 -16.85 3.85
C TYR A 63 3.58 -16.61 2.63
N CYS A 64 4.86 -16.91 2.77
CA CYS A 64 5.86 -16.79 1.73
C CYS A 64 5.91 -18.03 0.84
N GLY A 65 5.86 -17.85 -0.47
CA GLY A 65 5.99 -18.93 -1.44
C GLY A 65 6.33 -18.42 -2.83
N LYS A 66 6.53 -19.33 -3.78
CA LYS A 66 6.91 -19.00 -5.17
C LYS A 66 5.90 -19.47 -6.21
N THR A 67 4.92 -20.29 -5.82
CA THR A 67 3.91 -20.80 -6.76
C THR A 67 2.86 -19.73 -7.04
N SER A 68 2.07 -19.95 -8.09
CA SER A 68 0.97 -19.07 -8.50
C SER A 68 -0.05 -18.82 -7.38
N GLU A 69 -0.23 -19.77 -6.45
CA GLU A 69 -1.12 -19.62 -5.29
C GLU A 69 -0.64 -18.52 -4.33
N TYR A 70 0.67 -18.27 -4.28
CA TYR A 70 1.28 -17.23 -3.45
C TYR A 70 1.46 -15.93 -4.21
N CYS A 71 1.84 -16.01 -5.48
CA CYS A 71 2.18 -14.86 -6.31
C CYS A 71 0.99 -14.28 -7.10
N GLY A 72 -0.10 -15.03 -7.20
CA GLY A 72 -1.28 -14.68 -8.00
C GLY A 72 -2.29 -13.83 -7.23
N ASN A 73 -3.57 -14.10 -7.44
CA ASN A 73 -4.65 -13.26 -6.93
C ASN A 73 -4.64 -13.13 -5.40
N GLY A 74 -4.54 -11.89 -4.94
CA GLY A 74 -4.48 -11.53 -3.52
C GLY A 74 -3.06 -11.52 -2.93
N CYS A 75 -2.02 -11.68 -3.76
CA CYS A 75 -0.65 -11.45 -3.33
C CYS A 75 -0.46 -10.03 -2.73
N GLN A 76 0.22 -9.96 -1.58
CA GLN A 76 0.48 -8.73 -0.85
C GLN A 76 1.82 -8.13 -1.30
N SER A 77 1.78 -7.25 -2.30
CA SER A 77 2.98 -6.66 -2.93
C SER A 77 3.84 -5.80 -2.00
N GLU A 78 3.29 -5.33 -0.89
CA GLU A 78 4.06 -4.64 0.16
C GLU A 78 5.04 -5.57 0.90
N PHE A 79 4.75 -6.87 0.91
CA PHE A 79 5.47 -7.89 1.68
C PHE A 79 6.13 -8.96 0.80
N GLY A 80 6.06 -8.87 -0.53
CA GLY A 80 6.69 -9.83 -1.43
C GLY A 80 6.56 -9.45 -2.90
N LYS A 81 7.17 -10.24 -3.78
CA LYS A 81 6.96 -10.12 -5.22
C LYS A 81 5.56 -10.63 -5.57
N CYS A 82 4.85 -9.98 -6.50
CA CYS A 82 3.62 -10.51 -7.09
C CYS A 82 3.79 -10.59 -8.60
N ASN A 83 3.12 -11.55 -9.24
CA ASN A 83 3.14 -11.75 -10.69
C ASN A 83 1.94 -11.08 -11.37
#